data_AF-A0A2G9QAB8-F1
#
_entry.id   AF-A0A2G9QAB8-F1
#
_cell.length_a   1.000
_cell.length_b   1.000
_cell.length_c   1.000
_cell.angle_alpha   90.00
_cell.angle_beta   90.00
_cell.angle_gamma   90.00
#
_symmetry.space_group_name_H-M   'P 1'
#
loop_
_entity.id
_entity.type
_entity.pdbx_description
1 polymer ?
#
loop_
_entity_poly.entity_id
_entity_poly.type
_entity_poly.pdbx_seq_one_letter_code
_entity_poly.pdbx_strand_id
1 'polypeptide(L)'
;DLKPQVTCGLENIEVRFSKCLVEKWGYRTSSIHLRDYSCQGIIERSDKSYIIFITRPANGSCGGSSWNNGKVIRYTNTVYLAPSSDGVIIRDEIPINFYCDYPSDMEINLLTAISTYVV
;
A
#
# COMPACT_ATOMS: atom_id res chain seq x y z
N ASP A 1 1.61 -17.41 -5.76
CA ASP A 1 1.26 -16.00 -5.98
C ASP A 1 1.87 -15.10 -4.94
N LEU A 2 2.44 -13.98 -5.37
CA LEU A 2 2.93 -12.94 -4.47
C LEU A 2 1.72 -12.12 -4.01
N LYS A 3 1.31 -12.29 -2.75
CA LYS A 3 0.20 -11.56 -2.14
C LYS A 3 0.65 -10.91 -0.84
N PRO A 4 0.26 -9.65 -0.58
CA PRO A 4 0.52 -9.01 0.70
C PRO A 4 -0.39 -9.54 1.80
N GLN A 5 0.09 -9.47 3.03
CA GLN A 5 -0.75 -9.45 4.21
C GLN A 5 -1.17 -8.01 4.47
N VAL A 6 -2.46 -7.76 4.65
CA VAL A 6 -3.01 -6.41 4.82
C VAL A 6 -3.77 -6.36 6.14
N THR A 7 -3.37 -5.44 7.02
CA THR A 7 -4.03 -5.18 8.29
C THR A 7 -4.64 -3.79 8.25
N CYS A 8 -5.97 -3.73 8.28
CA CYS A 8 -6.74 -2.50 8.18
C CYS A 8 -7.00 -1.92 9.57
N GLY A 9 -6.14 -0.99 10.01
CA GLY A 9 -6.39 -0.17 11.20
C GLY A 9 -7.12 1.12 10.85
N LEU A 10 -7.62 1.80 11.88
CA LEU A 10 -8.33 3.09 11.74
C LEU A 10 -7.39 4.26 11.50
N GLU A 11 -6.22 4.23 12.12
CA GLU A 11 -5.20 5.27 11.95
C GLU A 11 -4.24 4.93 10.82
N ASN A 12 -3.89 3.65 10.70
CA ASN A 12 -2.91 3.15 9.75
C ASN A 12 -3.35 1.82 9.15
N ILE A 13 -3.08 1.66 7.86
CA ILE A 13 -3.09 0.40 7.14
C ILE A 13 -1.65 -0.09 7.08
N GLU A 14 -1.45 -1.33 7.51
CA GLU A 14 -0.17 -2.00 7.41
C GLU A 14 -0.22 -3.05 6.30
N VAL A 15 0.76 -3.02 5.40
CA VAL A 15 0.90 -3.98 4.31
C VAL A 15 2.25 -4.67 4.45
N ARG A 16 2.26 -6.00 4.58
CA ARG A 16 3.49 -6.80 4.71
C ARG A 16 3.66 -7.72 3.50
N PHE A 17 4.85 -7.71 2.91
CA PHE A 17 5.30 -8.71 1.94
C PHE A 17 6.39 -9.57 2.54
N SER A 18 6.34 -10.88 2.30
CA SER A 18 7.48 -11.74 2.62
C SER A 18 8.67 -11.36 1.73
N LYS A 19 9.77 -10.96 2.36
CA LYS A 19 11.02 -10.62 1.67
C LYS A 19 11.53 -11.79 0.83
N CYS A 20 11.53 -12.99 1.41
CA CYS A 20 11.98 -14.22 0.74
C CYS A 20 11.15 -14.50 -0.52
N LEU A 21 9.82 -14.31 -0.48
CA LEU A 21 8.99 -14.48 -1.68
C LEU A 21 9.27 -13.41 -2.73
N VAL A 22 9.44 -12.15 -2.35
CA VAL A 22 9.82 -11.08 -3.27
C VAL A 22 11.13 -11.40 -4.00
N GLU A 23 12.15 -11.82 -3.26
CA GLU A 23 13.47 -12.16 -3.80
C GLU A 23 13.43 -13.42 -4.68
N LYS A 24 12.72 -14.47 -4.24
CA LYS A 24 12.54 -15.72 -5.00
C LYS A 24 11.90 -15.49 -6.37
N TRP A 25 11.06 -14.47 -6.48
CA TRP A 25 10.42 -14.08 -7.74
C TRP A 25 11.24 -13.08 -8.57
N GLY A 26 12.45 -12.75 -8.13
CA GLY A 26 13.38 -11.91 -8.88
C GLY A 26 13.06 -10.41 -8.82
N TYR A 27 12.46 -9.93 -7.73
CA TYR A 27 12.24 -8.49 -7.49
C TYR A 27 13.25 -7.93 -6.49
N ARG A 28 13.63 -6.67 -6.67
CA ARG A 28 14.51 -5.96 -5.73
C ARG A 28 13.68 -5.43 -4.57
N THR A 29 14.08 -5.78 -3.36
CA THR A 29 13.38 -5.34 -2.13
C THR A 29 13.51 -3.83 -1.88
N SER A 30 14.55 -3.20 -2.43
CA SER A 30 14.88 -1.78 -2.22
C SER A 30 14.16 -0.81 -3.14
N SER A 31 13.39 -1.32 -4.11
CA SER A 31 12.67 -0.52 -5.12
C SER A 31 11.17 -0.82 -5.09
N ILE A 32 10.66 -1.21 -3.93
CA ILE A 32 9.23 -1.47 -3.72
C ILE A 32 8.63 -0.27 -3.03
N HIS A 33 7.60 0.29 -3.64
CA HIS A 33 6.92 1.47 -3.17
C HIS A 33 5.41 1.36 -3.35
N LEU A 34 4.66 2.23 -2.67
CA LEU A 34 3.25 2.45 -2.96
C LEU A 34 3.08 3.34 -4.20
N ARG A 35 1.85 3.72 -4.54
CA ARG A 35 1.59 4.57 -5.71
C ARG A 35 2.34 5.91 -5.67
N ASP A 36 2.52 6.47 -4.48
CA ASP A 36 3.49 7.54 -4.27
C ASP A 36 4.89 6.95 -4.05
N TYR A 37 5.84 7.28 -4.93
CA TYR A 37 7.22 6.79 -4.88
C TYR A 37 7.97 7.20 -3.61
N SER A 38 7.54 8.26 -2.91
CA SER A 38 8.12 8.63 -1.62
C SER A 38 7.79 7.62 -0.50
N CYS A 39 6.72 6.83 -0.67
CA CYS A 39 6.30 5.80 0.27
C CYS A 39 6.98 4.46 -0.04
N GLN A 40 8.24 4.36 0.40
CA GLN A 40 9.10 3.18 0.25
C GLN A 40 8.84 2.11 1.32
N GLY A 41 9.16 0.86 0.98
CA GLY A 41 9.04 -0.27 1.91
C GLY A 41 10.07 -0.22 3.03
N ILE A 42 9.62 -0.47 4.26
CA ILE A 42 10.45 -0.52 5.46
C ILE A 42 10.80 -1.98 5.74
N ILE A 43 12.08 -2.28 5.97
CA ILE A 43 12.52 -3.59 6.47
C ILE A 43 12.97 -3.38 7.90
N GLU A 44 12.25 -3.97 8.85
CA GLU A 44 12.60 -3.87 10.26
C GLU A 44 13.97 -4.50 10.54
N ARG A 45 14.74 -3.87 11.44
CA ARG A 45 16.08 -4.37 11.79
C ARG A 45 16.03 -5.68 12.56
N SER A 46 15.02 -5.83 13.43
CA SER A 46 14.77 -6.99 14.29
C SER A 46 14.22 -8.17 13.52
N ASP A 47 13.27 -7.93 12.60
CA ASP A 47 12.69 -8.95 11.73
C ASP A 47 12.80 -8.55 10.27
N LYS A 48 13.79 -9.13 9.58
CA LYS A 48 14.06 -8.89 8.16
C LYS A 48 13.23 -9.78 7.24
N SER A 49 12.27 -10.55 7.79
CA SER A 49 11.44 -11.47 7.02
C SER A 49 10.40 -10.75 6.16
N TYR A 50 10.07 -9.51 6.52
CA TYR A 50 9.01 -8.73 5.88
C TYR A 50 9.48 -7.37 5.37
N ILE A 51 8.82 -6.93 4.31
CA ILE A 51 8.84 -5.57 3.78
C ILE A 51 7.49 -4.97 4.14
N ILE A 52 7.49 -3.85 4.86
CA ILE A 52 6.32 -3.28 5.51
C ILE A 52 6.05 -1.90 4.94
N PHE A 53 4.78 -1.63 4.62
CA PHE A 53 4.29 -0.30 4.30
C PHE A 53 3.28 0.12 5.34
N ILE A 54 3.35 1.38 5.75
CA ILE A 54 2.38 2.01 6.66
C ILE A 54 1.81 3.21 5.92
N THR A 55 0.50 3.23 5.71
CA THR A 55 -0.20 4.35 5.08
C THR A 55 -1.45 4.68 5.86
N ARG A 56 -1.91 5.92 5.83
CA ARG A 56 -3.20 6.27 6.46
C ARG A 56 -4.35 5.85 5.54
N PRO A 57 -5.50 5.46 6.09
CA PRO A 57 -6.70 5.15 5.30
C PRO A 57 -7.39 6.44 4.78
N ALA A 58 -6.63 7.37 4.21
CA ALA A 58 -7.11 8.68 3.77
C ALA A 58 -6.80 8.90 2.29
N ASN A 59 -7.69 9.62 1.59
CA ASN A 59 -7.50 9.94 0.18
C ASN A 59 -6.19 10.71 -0.03
N GLY A 60 -5.43 10.33 -1.06
CA GLY A 60 -4.11 10.90 -1.36
C GLY A 60 -2.96 10.35 -0.50
N SER A 61 -3.23 9.70 0.64
CA SER A 61 -2.17 9.15 1.49
C SER A 61 -1.41 8.05 0.76
N CYS A 62 -0.11 8.28 0.55
CA CYS A 62 0.78 7.46 -0.27
C CYS A 62 0.23 7.17 -1.68
N GLY A 63 -0.45 8.15 -2.28
CA GLY A 63 -1.09 8.02 -3.59
C GLY A 63 -2.34 7.13 -3.61
N GLY A 64 -2.79 6.65 -2.45
CA GLY A 64 -4.02 5.87 -2.34
C GLY A 64 -5.27 6.70 -2.53
N SER A 65 -6.39 6.03 -2.74
CA SER A 65 -7.69 6.66 -2.98
C SER A 65 -8.78 6.03 -2.13
N SER A 66 -9.64 6.86 -1.55
CA SER A 66 -10.84 6.40 -0.83
C SER A 66 -12.12 6.77 -1.57
N TRP A 67 -13.11 5.89 -1.49
CA TRP A 67 -14.47 6.15 -1.97
C TRP A 67 -15.50 5.71 -0.94
N ASN A 68 -16.68 6.32 -0.95
CA ASN A 68 -17.78 6.04 -0.03
C ASN A 68 -19.09 5.84 -0.81
N ASN A 69 -19.82 4.74 -0.58
CA ASN A 69 -21.16 4.52 -1.15
C ASN A 69 -22.32 4.78 -0.16
N GLY A 70 -22.04 5.35 1.00
CA GLY A 70 -23.02 5.62 2.05
C GLY A 70 -23.16 4.51 3.10
N LYS A 71 -22.54 3.35 2.91
CA LYS A 71 -22.46 2.27 3.92
C LYS A 71 -21.03 1.84 4.22
N VAL A 72 -20.19 1.86 3.20
CA VAL A 72 -18.79 1.43 3.28
C VAL A 72 -17.92 2.51 2.69
N ILE A 73 -16.89 2.87 3.43
CA ILE A 73 -15.75 3.63 2.96
C ILE A 73 -14.67 2.63 2.57
N ARG A 74 -14.31 2.57 1.29
CA ARG A 74 -13.23 1.71 0.80
C ARG A 74 -12.01 2.54 0.47
N TYR A 75 -10.90 2.24 1.12
CA TYR A 75 -9.58 2.71 0.72
C TYR A 75 -8.94 1.71 -0.23
N THR A 76 -8.21 2.21 -1.23
CA THR A 76 -7.50 1.43 -2.25
C THR A 76 -6.12 2.01 -2.48
N ASN A 77 -5.12 1.15 -2.67
CA ASN A 77 -3.80 1.56 -3.12
C ASN A 77 -3.11 0.38 -3.82
N THR A 78 -1.92 0.63 -4.37
CA THR A 78 -1.18 -0.30 -5.19
C THR A 78 0.27 -0.32 -4.70
N VAL A 79 0.82 -1.52 -4.53
CA VAL A 79 2.26 -1.74 -4.32
C VAL A 79 2.88 -2.04 -5.68
N TYR A 80 3.96 -1.35 -6.00
CA TYR A 80 4.72 -1.54 -7.23
C TYR A 80 6.02 -2.28 -6.92
N LEU A 81 6.23 -3.39 -7.63
CA LEU A 81 7.43 -4.21 -7.52
C LEU A 81 8.31 -3.98 -8.73
N ALA A 82 9.51 -3.43 -8.51
CA ALA A 82 10.49 -3.34 -9.58
C ALA A 82 11.26 -4.69 -9.71
N PRO A 83 11.39 -5.22 -10.93
CA PRO A 83 12.17 -6.41 -11.21
C PRO A 83 13.66 -6.18 -10.96
N SER A 84 14.35 -7.22 -10.52
CA SER A 84 15.81 -7.28 -10.49
C SER A 84 16.33 -7.29 -11.92
N SER A 85 16.71 -6.11 -12.43
CA SER A 85 17.42 -6.00 -13.70
C SER A 85 18.93 -6.03 -13.45
N ASP A 86 19.67 -6.72 -14.32
CA ASP A 86 21.14 -6.72 -14.33
C ASP A 86 21.69 -5.65 -15.31
N GLY A 87 20.92 -4.59 -15.56
CA GLY A 87 21.37 -3.40 -16.29
C GLY A 87 21.05 -3.33 -17.79
N VAL A 88 20.31 -4.29 -18.38
CA VAL A 88 20.02 -4.28 -19.84
C VAL A 88 18.53 -4.37 -20.20
N ILE A 89 17.65 -4.79 -19.28
CA ILE A 89 16.21 -4.95 -19.56
C ILE A 89 15.41 -4.21 -18.48
N ILE A 90 14.82 -3.08 -18.85
CA ILE A 90 13.80 -2.40 -18.03
C ILE A 90 12.52 -3.22 -18.21
N ARG A 91 12.11 -3.94 -17.17
CA ARG A 91 10.80 -4.59 -17.12
C ARG A 91 9.86 -3.67 -16.35
N ASP A 92 8.65 -3.50 -16.86
CA ASP A 92 7.62 -2.67 -16.23
C ASP A 92 7.34 -3.15 -14.80
N GLU A 93 7.11 -2.20 -13.90
CA GLU A 93 6.75 -2.49 -12.51
C GLU A 93 5.48 -3.34 -12.45
N ILE A 94 5.44 -4.25 -11.49
CA ILE A 94 4.27 -5.10 -11.31
C ILE A 94 3.36 -4.51 -10.24
N PRO A 95 2.14 -4.07 -10.61
CA PRO A 95 1.19 -3.53 -9.65
C PRO A 95 0.49 -4.65 -8.88
N ILE A 96 0.45 -4.52 -7.56
CA ILE A 96 -0.33 -5.37 -6.67
C ILE A 96 -1.30 -4.49 -5.89
N ASN A 97 -2.58 -4.61 -6.21
CA ASN A 97 -3.63 -3.82 -5.57
C ASN A 97 -4.00 -4.40 -4.20
N PHE A 98 -4.30 -3.51 -3.26
CA PHE A 98 -4.91 -3.85 -1.99
C PHE A 98 -5.99 -2.83 -1.62
N TYR A 99 -6.87 -3.21 -0.70
CA TYR A 99 -7.94 -2.36 -0.23
C TYR A 99 -8.29 -2.67 1.24
N CYS A 100 -8.95 -1.71 1.87
CA CYS A 100 -9.54 -1.85 3.20
C CYS A 100 -10.96 -1.28 3.15
N ASP A 101 -11.90 -2.03 3.72
CA ASP A 101 -13.30 -1.62 3.86
C ASP A 101 -13.59 -1.24 5.29
N TYR A 102 -14.15 -0.05 5.46
CA TYR A 102 -14.55 0.50 6.75
C TYR A 102 -16.04 0.79 6.73
N PRO A 103 -16.77 0.48 7.81
CA PRO A 103 -18.16 0.91 7.94
C PRO A 103 -18.24 2.45 8.00
N SER A 104 -19.19 3.04 7.28
CA SER A 104 -19.29 4.49 7.10
C SER A 104 -19.75 5.25 8.35
N ASP A 105 -20.33 4.55 9.32
CA ASP A 105 -20.80 5.05 10.61
C ASP A 105 -19.74 5.00 11.72
N MET A 106 -18.50 4.62 11.38
CA MET A 106 -17.39 4.64 12.31
C MET A 106 -16.81 6.05 12.46
N GLU A 107 -16.51 6.49 13.69
CA GLU A 107 -15.69 7.69 13.94
C GLU A 107 -14.24 7.40 13.52
N ILE A 108 -13.99 7.51 12.23
CA ILE A 108 -12.65 7.45 11.69
C ILE A 108 -12.07 8.85 11.89
N ASN A 109 -10.89 8.97 12.53
CA ASN A 109 -10.03 10.15 12.39
C ASN A 109 -9.50 10.20 10.94
N LEU A 110 -10.42 10.22 9.97
CA LEU A 110 -10.19 10.48 8.56
C LEU A 110 -9.91 11.97 8.47
N LEU A 111 -8.76 12.38 9.00
CA LEU A 111 -8.31 13.76 8.97
C LEU A 111 -8.28 14.19 7.51
N THR A 112 -9.32 14.93 7.14
CA THR A 112 -9.42 15.82 6.00
C THR A 112 -9.11 15.19 4.64
N ALA A 113 -10.07 14.48 4.05
CA ALA A 113 -10.12 14.38 2.57
C ALA A 113 -11.51 14.13 1.98
N ILE A 114 -12.56 14.10 2.81
CA ILE A 114 -13.92 14.37 2.33
C ILE A 114 -14.04 15.89 2.23
N SER A 115 -13.31 16.50 1.30
CA SER A 115 -13.70 17.82 0.81
C SER A 115 -15.00 17.59 0.05
N THR A 116 -16.11 17.76 0.76
CA THR A 116 -17.43 17.95 0.17
C THR A 116 -17.32 19.10 -0.84
N TYR A 117 -17.23 18.77 -2.12
CA TYR A 117 -17.72 19.66 -3.16
C TYR A 117 -19.24 19.69 -3.04
N VAL A 118 -19.73 20.60 -2.22
CA VAL A 118 -21.07 21.17 -2.33
C VAL A 118 -20.86 22.65 -2.59
N VAL A 119 -20.85 23.03 -3.88
CA VAL A 119 -21.27 24.35 -4.35
C VAL A 119 -21.93 24.17 -5.71
#